data_AF-A0A6B3GA40-F1
#
_entry.id   AF-A0A6B3GA40-F1
#
_cell.length_a   1.000
_cell.length_b   1.000
_cell.length_c   1.000
_cell.angle_alpha   90.00
_cell.angle_beta   90.00
_cell.angle_gamma   90.00
#
_symmetry.space_group_name_H-M   'P 1'
#
loop_
_entity.id
_entity.type
_entity.pdbx_description
1 polymer ?
#
loop_
_entity_poly.entity_id
_entity_poly.type
_entity_poly.pdbx_seq_one_letter_code
_entity_poly.pdbx_strand_id
1 'polypeptide(L)'
;VTAKAVPSGKSTEDVLTAAITAGNTPCLVYNTAPAAVPAFRKQGGLVDLSKTFDDAESFIEKRSGAVAEGFRSPDGSFHQVPWKTNPFMLYY
;
A
#
# COMPACT_ATOMS: atom_id res chain seq x y z
N VAL A 1 -18.98 -6.39 -0.01
CA VAL A 1 -17.86 -5.44 -0.17
C VAL A 1 -18.38 -4.17 -0.81
N THR A 2 -18.16 -2.99 -0.22
CA THR A 2 -18.54 -1.69 -0.77
C THR A 2 -17.28 -0.87 -1.04
N ALA A 3 -17.14 -0.32 -2.24
CA ALA A 3 -16.01 0.52 -2.62
C ALA A 3 -16.46 1.96 -2.85
N LYS A 4 -15.58 2.93 -2.55
CA LYS A 4 -15.80 4.34 -2.81
C LYS A 4 -14.57 4.91 -3.52
N ALA A 5 -14.81 5.71 -4.56
CA ALA A 5 -13.73 6.41 -5.24
C ALA A 5 -13.15 7.51 -4.34
N VAL A 6 -11.86 7.79 -4.52
CA VAL A 6 -11.24 9.00 -3.96
C VAL A 6 -11.98 10.22 -4.53
N PRO A 7 -12.33 11.22 -3.69
CA PRO A 7 -13.00 12.42 -4.17
C PRO A 7 -12.23 13.11 -5.30
N SER A 8 -12.94 13.52 -6.35
CA SER A 8 -12.34 14.26 -7.46
C SER A 8 -11.67 15.55 -6.99
N GLY A 9 -10.50 15.87 -7.55
CA GLY A 9 -9.75 17.08 -7.21
C GLY A 9 -8.96 17.00 -5.89
N LYS A 10 -8.87 15.82 -5.27
CA LYS A 10 -8.00 15.55 -4.12
C LYS A 10 -6.97 14.49 -4.48
N SER A 11 -5.76 14.61 -3.93
CA SER A 11 -4.79 13.52 -4.03
C SER A 11 -5.24 12.35 -3.14
N THR A 12 -4.88 11.13 -3.53
CA THR A 12 -5.12 9.94 -2.69
C THR A 12 -4.39 10.10 -1.37
N GLU A 13 -3.19 10.67 -1.40
CA GLU A 13 -2.31 10.83 -0.25
C GLU A 13 -2.88 11.78 0.80
N ASP A 14 -3.48 12.90 0.39
CA ASP A 14 -4.12 13.84 1.32
C ASP A 14 -5.35 13.21 1.97
N VAL A 15 -6.15 12.49 1.18
CA VAL A 15 -7.38 11.83 1.64
C VAL A 15 -7.05 10.74 2.65
N LEU A 16 -6.01 9.93 2.37
CA LEU A 16 -5.58 8.87 3.29
C LEU A 16 -4.93 9.44 4.55
N THR A 17 -4.07 10.46 4.44
CA THR A 17 -3.47 11.12 5.62
C THR A 17 -4.54 11.70 6.55
N ALA A 18 -5.55 12.37 5.97
CA ALA A 18 -6.66 12.90 6.74
C ALA A 18 -7.47 11.78 7.41
N ALA A 19 -7.72 10.68 6.71
CA ALA A 19 -8.46 9.54 7.25
C ALA A 19 -7.72 8.82 8.39
N ILE A 20 -6.40 8.65 8.26
CA ILE A 20 -5.54 8.09 9.32
C ILE A 20 -5.59 8.99 10.54
N THR A 21 -5.41 10.30 10.34
CA THR A 21 -5.44 11.29 11.44
C THR A 21 -6.81 11.32 12.14
N ALA A 22 -7.90 11.18 11.38
CA ALA A 22 -9.26 11.17 11.90
C ALA A 22 -9.70 9.82 12.49
N GLY A 23 -8.91 8.75 12.34
CA GLY A 23 -9.25 7.41 12.81
C GLY A 23 -10.42 6.76 12.07
N ASN A 24 -10.68 7.16 10.82
CA ASN A 24 -11.81 6.66 10.01
C ASN A 24 -11.35 6.04 8.67
N THR A 25 -10.16 5.44 8.67
CA THR A 25 -9.63 4.75 7.50
C THR A 25 -10.53 3.61 7.04
N PRO A 26 -10.66 3.38 5.72
CA PRO A 26 -11.31 2.18 5.22
C PRO A 26 -10.45 0.95 5.52
N CYS A 27 -11.06 -0.24 5.50
CA CYS A 27 -10.33 -1.48 5.76
C CYS A 27 -9.24 -1.78 4.70
N LEU A 28 -9.46 -1.35 3.45
CA LEU A 28 -8.54 -1.53 2.34
C LEU A 28 -8.48 -0.25 1.51
N VAL A 29 -7.27 0.08 1.05
CA VAL A 29 -7.00 1.18 0.14
C VAL A 29 -6.33 0.62 -1.11
N TYR A 30 -6.73 1.12 -2.28
CA TYR A 30 -6.19 0.71 -3.57
C TYR A 30 -5.50 1.90 -4.23
N ASN A 31 -4.62 1.62 -5.20
CA ASN A 31 -3.92 2.64 -5.98
C ASN A 31 -3.04 3.59 -5.13
N THR A 32 -2.43 3.06 -4.07
CA THR A 32 -1.43 3.78 -3.28
C THR A 32 -0.06 3.65 -3.93
N ALA A 33 0.64 4.76 -4.14
CA ALA A 33 2.02 4.73 -4.62
C ALA A 33 2.93 4.06 -3.56
N PRO A 34 3.83 3.12 -3.94
CA PRO A 34 4.72 2.47 -2.99
C PRO A 34 5.59 3.46 -2.19
N ALA A 35 5.94 4.61 -2.79
CA ALA A 35 6.70 5.67 -2.14
C ALA A 35 5.95 6.35 -0.98
N ALA A 36 4.62 6.31 -0.95
CA ALA A 36 3.82 6.91 0.11
C ALA A 36 3.63 5.98 1.33
N VAL A 37 3.80 4.66 1.14
CA VAL A 37 3.55 3.63 2.17
C VAL A 37 4.37 3.84 3.45
N PRO A 38 5.68 4.16 3.39
CA PRO A 38 6.46 4.42 4.60
C PRO A 38 5.91 5.58 5.44
N ALA A 39 5.31 6.61 4.81
CA ALA A 39 4.72 7.74 5.52
C ALA A 39 3.43 7.34 6.26
N PHE A 40 2.52 6.61 5.61
CA PHE A 40 1.29 6.11 6.24
C PHE A 40 1.58 5.13 7.38
N ARG A 41 2.59 4.25 7.20
CA ARG A 41 3.07 3.37 8.27
C ARG A 41 3.60 4.17 9.46
N LYS A 42 4.37 5.24 9.24
CA LYS A 42 4.86 6.11 10.33
C LYS A 42 3.73 6.81 11.07
N GLN A 43 2.62 7.12 10.40
CA GLN A 43 1.41 7.66 11.02
C GLN A 43 0.59 6.60 11.78
N GLY A 44 0.99 5.33 11.76
CA GLY A 44 0.23 4.23 12.37
C GLY A 44 -1.01 3.82 11.58
N GLY A 45 -1.12 4.24 10.32
CA GLY A 45 -2.30 4.01 9.49
C GLY A 45 -2.34 2.67 8.76
N LEU A 46 -1.26 1.87 8.82
CA LEU A 46 -1.14 0.62 8.09
C LEU A 46 -0.84 -0.55 9.03
N VAL A 47 -1.41 -1.69 8.69
CA VAL A 47 -1.14 -2.98 9.33
C VAL A 47 0.20 -3.51 8.83
N ASP A 48 1.02 -4.01 9.73
CA ASP A 48 2.21 -4.81 9.41
C ASP A 48 1.75 -6.22 9.00
N LEU A 49 1.64 -6.46 7.69
CA LEU A 49 1.09 -7.70 7.16
C LEU A 49 1.98 -8.89 7.54
N SER A 50 3.29 -8.70 7.46
CA SER A 50 4.31 -9.71 7.78
C SER A 50 4.19 -10.23 9.21
N LYS A 51 3.82 -9.38 10.16
CA LYS A 51 3.60 -9.78 11.56
C LYS A 51 2.17 -10.19 11.88
N THR A 52 1.19 -9.70 11.12
CA THR A 52 -0.22 -9.92 11.43
C THR A 52 -0.73 -11.26 10.90
N PHE A 53 -0.20 -11.72 9.76
CA PHE A 53 -0.64 -12.96 9.13
C PHE A 53 0.56 -13.89 8.90
N ASP A 54 0.45 -15.13 9.38
CA ASP A 54 1.53 -16.12 9.36
C ASP A 54 2.05 -16.43 7.94
N ASP A 55 1.19 -16.31 6.92
CA ASP A 55 1.50 -16.63 5.53
C ASP A 55 1.74 -15.39 4.65
N ALA A 56 1.68 -14.17 5.18
CA ALA A 56 1.73 -12.93 4.40
C ALA A 56 2.96 -12.82 3.48
N GLU A 57 4.17 -13.03 4.04
CA GLU A 57 5.42 -12.97 3.28
C GLU A 57 5.39 -13.96 2.10
N SER A 58 5.09 -15.23 2.40
CA SER A 58 5.03 -16.29 1.39
C SER A 58 3.98 -16.03 0.32
N PHE A 59 2.83 -15.46 0.70
CA PHE A 59 1.76 -15.12 -0.22
C PHE A 59 2.16 -13.99 -1.16
N ILE A 60 2.76 -12.92 -0.62
CA ILE A 60 3.20 -11.76 -1.40
C ILE A 60 4.32 -12.16 -2.37
N GLU A 61 5.34 -12.86 -1.88
CA GLU A 61 6.46 -13.32 -2.70
C GLU A 61 6.01 -14.29 -3.80
N LYS A 62 5.13 -15.26 -3.49
CA LYS A 62 4.62 -16.20 -4.49
C LYS A 62 3.79 -15.51 -5.57
N ARG A 63 3.00 -14.50 -5.20
CA ARG A 63 2.15 -13.75 -6.13
C ARG A 63 2.96 -12.80 -7.01
N SER A 64 3.89 -12.08 -6.41
CA SER A 64 4.57 -10.95 -7.04
C SER A 64 5.95 -11.32 -7.60
N GLY A 65 6.53 -12.45 -7.17
CA GLY A 65 7.89 -12.82 -7.55
C GLY A 65 8.92 -11.80 -7.09
N ALA A 66 10.02 -11.68 -7.84
CA ALA A 66 11.16 -10.84 -7.47
C ALA A 66 10.84 -9.34 -7.28
N VAL A 67 9.75 -8.84 -7.87
CA VAL A 67 9.38 -7.43 -7.69
C VAL A 67 8.84 -7.13 -6.28
N ALA A 68 8.46 -8.15 -5.50
CA ALA A 68 7.98 -7.99 -4.13
C ALA A 68 8.96 -7.19 -3.27
N GLU A 69 10.26 -7.45 -3.40
CA GLU A 69 11.30 -6.79 -2.60
C GLU A 69 11.30 -5.27 -2.78
N GLY A 70 10.92 -4.75 -3.95
CA GLY A 70 10.79 -3.31 -4.18
C GLY A 70 9.64 -2.64 -3.40
N PHE A 71 8.75 -3.43 -2.78
CA PHE A 71 7.60 -2.97 -1.99
C PHE A 71 7.81 -3.15 -0.49
N ARG A 72 8.93 -3.75 -0.08
CA ARG A 72 9.29 -3.94 1.33
C ARG A 72 9.54 -2.58 1.97
N SER A 73 8.98 -2.36 3.16
CA SER A 73 9.18 -1.10 3.89
C SER A 73 10.58 -1.05 4.49
N PRO A 74 11.08 0.15 4.87
CA PRO A 74 12.41 0.29 5.46
C PRO A 74 12.66 -0.50 6.76
N ASP A 75 11.61 -0.93 7.44
CA ASP A 75 11.68 -1.80 8.62
C ASP A 75 11.74 -3.30 8.29
N GLY A 76 11.82 -3.64 6.99
CA GLY A 76 11.93 -5.01 6.51
C GLY A 76 10.60 -5.73 6.38
N SER A 77 9.46 -5.12 6.73
CA SER A 77 8.13 -5.75 6.68
C SER A 77 7.30 -5.24 5.50
N PHE A 78 6.29 -6.03 5.10
CA PHE A 78 5.28 -5.63 4.14
C PHE A 78 4.11 -4.91 4.81
N HIS A 79 3.84 -3.69 4.35
CA HIS A 79 2.67 -2.89 4.72
C HIS A 79 1.70 -2.69 3.55
N GLN A 80 1.96 -3.38 2.44
CA GLN A 80 1.20 -3.31 1.20
C GLN A 80 1.32 -4.62 0.43
N VAL A 81 0.36 -4.89 -0.44
CA VAL A 81 0.39 -6.02 -1.38
C VAL A 81 0.52 -5.46 -2.80
N PRO A 82 1.55 -5.82 -3.58
CA PRO A 82 1.68 -5.38 -4.96
C PRO A 82 0.50 -5.90 -5.81
N TRP A 83 -0.29 -4.97 -6.36
CA TRP A 83 -1.43 -5.31 -7.22
C TRP A 83 -1.12 -5.21 -8.70
N LYS A 84 -0.49 -4.10 -9.11
CA LYS A 84 -0.09 -3.81 -10.49
C LYS A 84 1.15 -2.92 -10.49
N THR A 85 2.12 -3.22 -11.34
CA THR A 85 3.25 -2.34 -11.66
C THR A 85 3.19 -1.99 -13.13
N ASN A 86 3.49 -0.74 -13.48
CA ASN A 86 3.63 -0.31 -14.87
C ASN A 86 5.11 0.04 -15.10
N PRO A 87 5.88 -0.81 -15.78
CA PRO A 87 7.27 -0.47 -16.09
C PRO A 87 7.31 0.79 -16.97
N PHE A 88 8.32 1.63 -16.73
CA PHE A 88 8.57 2.76 -17.62
C PHE A 88 9.10 2.22 -18.96
N MET A 89 8.38 2.53 -20.03
CA MET A 89 8.74 2.13 -21.39
C MET A 89 8.92 3.39 -22.23
N LEU A 90 9.97 3.41 -23.06
CA LEU A 90 10.11 4.42 -24.11
C LEU A 90 9.38 3.92 -25.35
N TYR A 91 8.35 4.66 -25.76
CA TYR A 91 7.73 4.50 -27.07
C TYR A 91 8.44 5.44 -28.04
N TYR A 92 8.84 4.92 -29.20
CA TYR A 92 9.46 5.65 -30.29
C TYR A 92 8.88 5.19 -31.63
#